data_AF-A0A2R6T8L0-F1
#
_entry.id   AF-A0A2R6T8L0-F1
#
_cell.length_a   1.000
_cell.length_b   1.000
_cell.length_c   1.000
_cell.angle_alpha   90.00
_cell.angle_beta   90.00
_cell.angle_gamma   90.00
#
_symmetry.space_group_name_H-M   'P 1'
#
loop_
_entity.id
_entity.type
_entity.pdbx_description
1 polymer ?
#
loop_
_entity_poly.entity_id
_entity_poly.type
_entity_poly.pdbx_seq_one_letter_code
_entity_poly.pdbx_strand_id
1 'polypeptide(L)'
;MEPPSSPNEYEVRKGRRSHKPLLIGVSRKSLINDVSEKKLPTKKRLWGSIAAEAIAIANGADILRVHDVEETKRAIEVTDSIINH
;
A
#
# COMPACT_ATOMS: atom_id res chain seq x y z
N MET A 1 -23.76 14.47 -6.39
CA MET A 1 -22.79 14.63 -7.50
C MET A 1 -23.07 13.49 -8.46
N GLU A 2 -23.58 13.79 -9.65
CA GLU A 2 -23.90 12.75 -10.63
C GLU A 2 -22.61 12.13 -11.19
N PRO A 3 -22.60 10.82 -11.47
CA PRO A 3 -21.48 10.18 -12.14
C PRO A 3 -21.37 10.72 -13.58
N PRO A 4 -20.15 10.85 -14.12
CA PRO A 4 -19.90 11.39 -15.44
C PRO A 4 -20.41 10.44 -16.53
N SER A 5 -20.73 11.06 -17.65
CA SER A 5 -21.49 10.49 -18.76
C SER A 5 -20.63 9.75 -19.79
N SER A 6 -19.30 9.69 -19.62
CA SER A 6 -18.43 8.99 -20.57
C SER A 6 -17.32 8.15 -19.88
N PRO A 7 -16.93 6.99 -20.45
CA PRO A 7 -15.90 6.12 -19.90
C PRO A 7 -14.50 6.74 -19.81
N ASN A 8 -14.24 7.84 -20.53
CA ASN A 8 -12.91 8.41 -20.71
C ASN A 8 -12.57 9.53 -19.70
N GLU A 9 -13.50 9.90 -18.81
CA GLU A 9 -13.24 10.90 -17.75
C GLU A 9 -12.61 10.30 -16.48
N TYR A 10 -12.50 8.98 -16.41
CA TYR A 10 -11.84 8.28 -15.32
C TYR A 10 -10.61 7.53 -15.82
N GLU A 11 -9.43 8.14 -15.70
CA GLU A 11 -8.19 7.37 -15.77
C GLU A 11 -8.15 6.37 -14.61
N VAL A 12 -8.58 5.14 -14.87
CA VAL A 12 -8.52 4.04 -13.92
C VAL A 12 -7.05 3.68 -13.72
N ARG A 13 -6.46 4.18 -12.62
CA ARG A 13 -5.16 3.71 -12.12
C ARG A 13 -5.18 2.17 -12.06
N LYS A 14 -4.17 1.52 -12.65
CA LYS A 14 -4.06 0.05 -12.75
C LYS A 14 -4.44 -0.61 -11.42
N GLY A 15 -5.56 -1.36 -11.40
CA GLY A 15 -6.02 -2.12 -10.22
C GLY A 15 -7.28 -1.60 -9.53
N ARG A 16 -7.83 -0.44 -9.91
CA ARG A 16 -9.11 0.05 -9.34
C ARG A 16 -10.31 -0.50 -10.11
N ARG A 17 -11.16 -1.28 -9.43
CA ARG A 17 -12.49 -1.69 -9.93
C ARG A 17 -13.63 -0.77 -9.49
N SER A 18 -13.36 0.24 -8.64
CA SER A 18 -14.37 1.15 -8.10
C SER A 18 -13.79 2.53 -7.76
N HIS A 19 -14.66 3.55 -7.71
CA HIS A 19 -14.33 4.93 -7.31
C HIS A 19 -14.23 5.14 -5.79
N LYS A 20 -14.12 4.07 -5.00
CA LYS A 20 -14.03 4.17 -3.54
C LYS A 20 -12.56 4.16 -3.09
N PRO A 21 -12.23 4.78 -1.93
CA PRO A 21 -10.89 4.67 -1.35
C PRO A 21 -10.46 3.21 -1.15
N LEU A 22 -9.24 2.88 -1.56
CA LEU A 22 -8.64 1.56 -1.43
C LEU A 22 -7.82 1.47 -0.13
N LEU A 23 -8.30 0.65 0.81
CA LEU A 23 -7.56 0.31 2.03
C LEU A 23 -6.75 -0.97 1.83
N ILE A 24 -5.45 -0.90 2.12
CA ILE A 24 -4.54 -2.04 2.08
C ILE A 24 -4.00 -2.34 3.49
N GLY A 25 -4.08 -3.61 3.89
CA GLY A 25 -3.54 -4.09 5.16
C GLY A 25 -2.58 -5.24 4.95
N VAL A 26 -1.29 -4.95 4.74
CA VAL A 26 -0.22 -5.95 4.55
C VAL A 26 0.73 -6.06 5.75
N SER A 27 0.69 -5.07 6.65
CA SER A 27 1.52 -4.97 7.85
C SER A 27 1.56 -6.27 8.66
N ARG A 28 2.76 -6.83 8.84
CA ARG A 28 3.12 -8.03 9.60
C ARG A 28 2.42 -9.34 9.19
N LYS A 29 1.78 -9.41 8.03
CA LYS A 29 1.09 -10.63 7.55
C LYS A 29 2.06 -11.79 7.28
N SER A 30 1.53 -13.01 7.28
CA SER A 30 2.29 -14.26 7.04
C SER A 30 2.95 -14.30 5.66
N LEU A 31 2.36 -13.64 4.66
CA LEU A 31 2.94 -13.48 3.31
C LEU A 31 4.40 -12.98 3.36
N ILE A 32 4.76 -12.16 4.34
CA ILE A 32 6.14 -11.65 4.50
C ILE A 32 7.10 -12.77 4.95
N ASN A 33 6.63 -13.77 5.70
CA ASN A 33 7.47 -14.91 6.06
C ASN A 33 7.80 -15.78 4.85
N ASP A 34 6.81 -15.98 3.98
CA ASP A 34 6.88 -16.93 2.88
C ASP A 34 7.96 -16.50 1.87
N VAL A 35 8.21 -15.18 1.77
CA VAL A 35 9.28 -14.60 0.94
C VAL A 35 10.67 -14.72 1.58
N SER A 36 10.78 -14.79 2.91
CA SER A 36 12.07 -14.77 3.61
C SER A 36 12.69 -16.16 3.80
N GLU A 37 12.00 -17.25 3.43
CA GLU A 37 12.36 -18.66 3.70
C GLU A 37 12.68 -18.97 5.18
N LYS A 38 12.33 -18.04 6.07
CA LYS A 38 12.58 -18.09 7.51
C LYS A 38 11.26 -17.78 8.19
N LYS A 39 10.82 -18.65 9.11
CA LYS A 39 9.66 -18.40 9.97
C LYS A 39 9.97 -17.23 10.93
N LEU A 40 9.85 -16.00 10.44
CA LEU A 40 10.14 -14.82 11.23
C LEU A 40 9.01 -14.58 12.25
N PRO A 41 9.35 -14.27 13.52
CA PRO A 41 8.37 -13.77 14.48
C PRO A 41 7.69 -12.51 13.93
N THR A 42 6.42 -12.31 14.27
CA THR A 42 5.60 -11.19 13.78
C THR A 42 6.26 -9.82 13.98
N LYS A 43 7.00 -9.63 15.08
CA LYS A 43 7.75 -8.39 15.39
C LYS A 43 8.95 -8.14 14.47
N LYS A 44 9.47 -9.17 13.79
CA LYS A 44 10.62 -9.06 12.86
C LYS A 44 10.20 -8.87 11.40
N ARG A 45 8.92 -8.63 11.13
CA ARG A 45 8.37 -8.44 9.78
C ARG A 45 8.27 -6.99 9.34
N LEU A 46 8.84 -6.06 10.11
CA LEU A 46 8.75 -4.62 9.83
C LEU A 46 9.26 -4.27 8.42
N TRP A 47 10.47 -4.72 8.07
CA TRP A 47 11.09 -4.44 6.78
C TRP A 47 10.23 -4.91 5.61
N GLY A 48 9.68 -6.13 5.68
CA GLY A 48 8.81 -6.67 4.63
C GLY A 48 7.44 -6.02 4.60
N SER A 49 6.96 -5.50 5.75
CA SER A 49 5.73 -4.71 5.82
C SER A 49 5.91 -3.40 5.08
N ILE A 50 7.00 -2.67 5.38
CA ILE A 50 7.34 -1.41 4.72
C ILE A 50 7.52 -1.61 3.21
N ALA A 51 8.21 -2.67 2.79
CA ALA A 51 8.39 -2.97 1.36
C ALA A 51 7.06 -3.20 0.64
N ALA A 52 6.15 -3.99 1.25
CA ALA A 52 4.84 -4.24 0.67
C ALA A 52 3.93 -3.00 0.67
N GLU A 53 4.02 -2.17 1.71
CA GLU A 53 3.31 -0.90 1.83
C GLU A 53 3.76 0.10 0.77
N ALA A 54 5.06 0.24 0.52
CA ALA A 54 5.59 1.10 -0.53
C ALA A 54 5.08 0.70 -1.92
N ILE A 55 5.03 -0.62 -2.21
CA ILE A 55 4.44 -1.14 -3.44
C ILE A 55 2.94 -0.83 -3.50
N ALA A 56 2.22 -0.95 -2.38
CA ALA A 56 0.80 -0.62 -2.34
C ALA A 56 0.54 0.86 -2.67
N ILE A 57 1.36 1.78 -2.15
CA ILE A 57 1.30 3.22 -2.46
C ILE A 57 1.55 3.45 -3.95
N ALA A 58 2.61 2.86 -4.51
CA ALA A 58 2.93 2.97 -5.94
C ALA A 58 1.81 2.44 -6.86
N ASN A 59 1.01 1.49 -6.38
CA ASN A 59 -0.17 0.97 -7.07
C ASN A 59 -1.48 1.72 -6.74
N GLY A 60 -1.40 2.84 -6.02
CA GLY A 60 -2.53 3.72 -5.76
C GLY A 60 -3.41 3.31 -4.57
N ALA A 61 -2.83 2.73 -3.52
CA ALA A 61 -3.51 2.61 -2.22
C ALA A 61 -3.80 4.01 -1.64
N ASP A 62 -5.02 4.20 -1.12
CA ASP A 62 -5.42 5.46 -0.49
C ASP A 62 -5.25 5.42 1.04
N ILE A 63 -5.39 4.23 1.63
CA ILE A 63 -5.30 4.03 3.09
C ILE A 63 -4.45 2.80 3.40
N LEU A 64 -3.51 2.93 4.33
CA LEU A 64 -2.74 1.81 4.87
C LEU A 64 -3.18 1.49 6.31
N ARG A 65 -3.47 0.21 6.58
CA ARG A 65 -3.77 -0.30 7.93
C ARG A 65 -2.55 -1.00 8.49
N VAL A 66 -1.89 -0.36 9.46
CA VAL A 66 -0.56 -0.75 9.95
C VAL A 66 -0.52 -0.98 11.47
N HIS A 67 0.50 -1.71 11.92
CA HIS A 67 0.80 -1.90 13.35
C HIS A 67 1.94 -0.98 13.84
N ASP A 68 2.83 -0.57 12.93
CA ASP A 68 4.06 0.20 13.20
C ASP A 68 3.92 1.59 12.57
N VAL A 69 3.15 2.46 13.24
CA VAL A 69 2.69 3.74 12.65
C VAL A 69 3.85 4.68 12.35
N GLU A 70 4.82 4.78 13.26
CA GLU A 70 5.92 5.73 13.14
C GLU A 70 6.85 5.37 11.97
N GLU A 71 7.23 4.10 11.87
CA GLU A 71 8.13 3.61 10.83
C GLU A 71 7.45 3.61 9.46
N THR A 72 6.18 3.20 9.37
CA THR A 72 5.40 3.31 8.13
C THR A 72 5.28 4.77 7.69
N LYS A 73 5.04 5.73 8.60
CA LYS A 73 4.93 7.15 8.23
C LYS A 73 6.21 7.65 7.56
N ARG A 74 7.38 7.37 8.14
CA ARG A 74 8.67 7.76 7.56
C ARG A 74 8.88 7.13 6.18
N ALA A 75 8.51 5.86 6.04
CA ALA A 75 8.59 5.18 4.74
C ALA A 75 7.64 5.80 3.70
N ILE A 76 6.42 6.19 4.08
CA ILE A 76 5.47 6.89 3.20
C ILE A 76 6.09 8.20 2.70
N GLU A 77 6.66 9.02 3.58
CA GLU A 77 7.24 10.32 3.20
C GLU A 77 8.34 10.16 2.13
N VAL A 78 9.22 9.18 2.30
CA VAL A 78 10.24 8.86 1.28
C VAL A 78 9.62 8.30 0.00
N THR A 79 8.68 7.37 0.12
CA THR A 79 8.01 6.74 -1.02
C THR A 79 7.27 7.77 -1.88
N ASP A 80 6.56 8.69 -1.23
CA ASP A 80 5.78 9.74 -1.88
C ASP A 80 6.69 10.75 -2.58
N SER A 81 7.81 11.12 -1.96
CA SER A 81 8.85 11.93 -2.59
C SER A 81 9.44 11.26 -3.84
N ILE A 82 9.59 9.93 -3.86
CA ILE A 82 10.10 9.22 -5.04
C ILE A 82 9.05 9.13 -6.17
N ILE A 83 7.77 8.94 -5.82
CA ILE A 83 6.71 8.71 -6.81
C ILE A 83 6.19 10.02 -7.41
N ASN A 84 6.12 11.09 -6.61
CA ASN A 84 5.50 12.35 -7.00
C ASN A 84 6.51 13.49 -7.26
N HIS A 85 7.82 13.26 -7.15
CA HIS A 85 8.84 14.13 -7.75
C HIS A 85 8.97 13.87 -9.25
#